data_AF-A0A6C0E2P5-F1
#
_entry.id   AF-A0A6C0E2P5-F1
#
_cell.length_a   1.000
_cell.length_b   1.000
_cell.length_c   1.000
_cell.angle_alpha   90.00
_cell.angle_beta   90.00
_cell.angle_gamma   90.00
#
_symmetry.space_group_name_H-M   'P 1'
#
loop_
_entity.id
_entity.type
_entity.pdbx_description
1 polymer ?
#
loop_
_entity_poly.entity_id
_entity_poly.type
_entity_poly.pdbx_seq_one_letter_code
_entity_poly.pdbx_strand_id
1 'polypeptide(L)'
;MTRYSKNAHGHYVIKGKTYERLMGSRAEVWHGTAYKTSGELCKHHLMQNKHGRIVSKAKHETAKREKRLLKAGYGTKKGKFGYVKVGTKHHRRHHKSSKKHSRRRH
;
A
#
# COMPACT_ATOMS: atom_id res chain seq x y z
N MET A 1 16.60 5.58 -23.34
CA MET A 1 17.06 6.92 -22.93
C MET A 1 15.98 7.62 -22.11
N THR A 2 16.35 8.25 -20.99
CA THR A 2 15.41 9.02 -20.16
C THR A 2 15.20 10.40 -20.78
N ARG A 3 13.95 10.89 -20.88
CA ARG A 3 13.59 12.17 -21.53
C ARG A 3 14.10 13.44 -20.80
N TYR A 4 14.91 13.29 -19.75
CA TYR A 4 15.38 14.40 -18.92
C TYR A 4 16.78 14.82 -19.33
N SER A 5 16.97 16.12 -19.58
CA SER A 5 18.28 16.72 -19.85
C SER A 5 19.03 17.03 -18.56
N LYS A 6 20.37 16.99 -18.65
CA LYS A 6 21.26 17.48 -17.60
C LYS A 6 21.69 18.91 -17.92
N ASN A 7 21.96 19.70 -16.89
CA ASN A 7 22.61 21.01 -17.03
C ASN A 7 24.13 20.84 -17.25
N ALA A 8 24.83 21.96 -17.45
CA ALA A 8 26.29 21.98 -17.61
C ALA A 8 27.05 21.35 -16.43
N HIS A 9 26.46 21.35 -15.23
CA HIS A 9 27.02 20.77 -14.01
C HIS A 9 26.68 19.27 -13.84
N GLY A 10 25.96 18.66 -14.78
CA GLY A 10 25.59 17.24 -14.73
C GLY A 10 24.36 16.91 -13.87
N HIS A 11 23.68 17.93 -13.31
CA HIS A 11 22.43 17.76 -12.57
C HIS A 11 21.22 17.72 -13.50
N TYR A 12 20.20 16.94 -13.13
CA TYR A 12 18.93 16.87 -13.83
C TYR A 12 18.06 18.08 -13.49
N VAL A 13 17.57 18.78 -14.50
CA VAL A 13 16.63 19.91 -14.32
C VAL A 13 15.23 19.44 -14.66
N ILE A 14 14.36 19.36 -13.66
CA ILE A 14 13.00 18.82 -13.82
C ILE A 14 12.01 19.76 -13.13
N LYS A 15 11.09 20.33 -13.91
CA LYS A 15 10.05 21.27 -13.42
C LYS A 15 10.65 22.44 -12.60
N GLY A 16 11.77 22.98 -13.06
CA GLY A 16 12.46 24.11 -12.39
C GLY A 16 13.27 23.74 -11.15
N LYS A 17 13.41 22.44 -10.81
CA LYS A 17 14.24 21.97 -9.70
C LYS A 17 15.42 21.15 -10.21
N THR A 18 16.56 21.30 -9.55
CA THR A 18 17.79 20.56 -9.84
C THR A 18 17.90 19.33 -8.95
N TYR A 19 18.28 18.20 -9.54
CA TYR A 19 18.50 16.93 -8.85
C TYR A 19 19.85 16.35 -9.26
N GLU A 20 20.62 15.84 -8.31
CA GLU A 20 21.90 15.20 -8.61
C GLU A 20 21.71 13.92 -9.42
N ARG A 21 20.64 13.18 -9.13
CA ARG A 21 20.31 11.93 -9.81
C ARG A 21 18.84 11.86 -10.17
N LEU A 22 18.54 11.17 -11.27
CA LEU A 22 17.16 10.99 -11.70
C LEU A 22 16.42 9.99 -10.79
N MET A 23 17.08 8.87 -10.50
CA MET A 23 16.53 7.78 -9.70
C MET A 23 17.34 7.61 -8.41
N GLY A 24 16.66 7.37 -7.30
CA GLY A 24 17.30 7.14 -6.00
C GLY A 24 16.42 6.38 -5.02
N SER A 25 16.87 6.30 -3.78
CA SER A 25 16.09 5.74 -2.67
C SER A 25 14.93 6.66 -2.28
N ARG A 26 13.95 6.14 -1.53
CA ARG A 26 12.85 6.98 -0.99
C ARG A 26 13.35 8.13 -0.13
N ALA A 27 14.43 7.91 0.63
CA ALA A 27 15.05 8.94 1.45
C ALA A 27 15.68 10.04 0.59
N GLU A 28 16.43 9.67 -0.45
CA GLU A 28 17.05 10.63 -1.39
C GLU A 28 16.01 11.47 -2.13
N VAL A 29 14.88 10.86 -2.51
CA VAL A 29 13.75 11.59 -3.11
C VAL A 29 13.08 12.54 -2.12
N TRP A 30 12.96 12.12 -0.86
CA TRP A 30 12.39 12.95 0.20
C TRP A 30 13.27 14.16 0.51
N HIS A 31 14.60 13.98 0.58
CA HIS A 31 15.56 15.05 0.84
C HIS A 31 15.83 15.94 -0.38
N GLY A 32 15.50 15.49 -1.60
CA GLY A 32 15.62 16.28 -2.82
C GLY A 32 16.89 16.03 -3.64
N THR A 33 17.71 15.05 -3.25
CA THR A 33 18.88 14.61 -4.03
C THR A 33 18.44 13.90 -5.32
N ALA A 34 17.36 13.13 -5.26
CA ALA A 34 16.81 12.38 -6.39
C ALA A 34 15.41 12.87 -6.79
N TYR A 35 15.08 12.80 -8.08
CA TYR A 35 13.75 13.19 -8.55
C TYR A 35 12.67 12.15 -8.21
N LYS A 36 12.97 10.88 -8.48
CA LYS A 36 12.03 9.76 -8.30
C LYS A 36 12.73 8.50 -7.83
N THR A 37 11.96 7.53 -7.34
CA THR A 37 12.48 6.18 -7.04
C THR A 37 12.53 5.32 -8.30
N SER A 38 13.18 4.16 -8.25
CA SER A 38 13.09 3.13 -9.30
C SER A 38 11.65 2.71 -9.65
N GLY A 39 10.73 2.77 -8.68
CA GLY A 39 9.29 2.54 -8.88
C GLY A 39 8.48 3.80 -9.22
N GLU A 40 9.10 4.83 -9.80
CA GLU A 40 8.44 6.07 -10.27
C GLU A 40 7.75 6.92 -9.18
N LEU A 41 8.03 6.68 -7.89
CA LEU A 41 7.52 7.52 -6.80
C LEU A 41 8.31 8.83 -6.70
N CYS A 42 7.61 9.94 -6.88
CA CYS A 42 8.12 11.29 -6.61
C CYS A 42 7.83 11.69 -5.15
N LYS A 43 8.43 12.78 -4.68
CA LYS A 43 8.30 13.25 -3.28
C LYS A 43 6.85 13.37 -2.79
N HIS A 44 5.90 13.82 -3.62
CA HIS A 44 4.48 13.94 -3.26
C HIS A 44 3.75 12.59 -3.11
N HIS A 45 4.29 11.50 -3.66
CA HIS A 45 3.80 10.14 -3.47
C HIS A 45 4.31 9.50 -2.16
N LEU A 46 5.23 10.17 -1.46
CA LEU A 46 5.88 9.69 -0.25
C LEU A 46 5.36 10.44 0.98
N MET A 47 5.51 9.81 2.14
CA MET A 47 5.25 10.43 3.43
C MET A 47 6.16 9.85 4.50
N GLN A 48 6.47 10.63 5.52
CA GLN A 48 7.14 10.12 6.72
C GLN A 48 6.10 9.56 7.68
N ASN A 49 6.28 8.31 8.12
CA ASN A 49 5.41 7.71 9.13
C ASN A 49 5.85 8.12 10.55
N LYS A 50 5.05 7.76 11.56
CA LYS A 50 5.36 8.03 12.98
C LYS A 50 6.67 7.40 13.50
N HIS A 51 7.25 6.47 12.74
CA HIS A 51 8.52 5.81 13.07
C HIS A 51 9.70 6.41 12.28
N GLY A 52 9.51 7.58 11.65
CA GLY A 52 10.54 8.27 10.88
C GLY A 52 10.83 7.69 9.50
N ARG A 53 10.18 6.59 9.09
CA ARG A 53 10.42 5.94 7.79
C ARG A 53 9.65 6.63 6.68
N ILE A 54 10.32 6.82 5.53
CA ILE A 54 9.70 7.32 4.30
C ILE A 54 9.02 6.18 3.55
N VAL A 55 7.69 6.23 3.48
CA VAL A 55 6.83 5.19 2.88
C VAL A 55 5.98 5.76 1.75
N SER A 56 5.43 4.89 0.90
CA SER A 56 4.44 5.31 -0.10
C SER A 56 3.12 5.67 0.58
N LYS A 57 2.60 6.87 0.28
CA LYS A 57 1.33 7.37 0.81
C LYS A 57 0.16 6.43 0.47
N ALA A 58 0.05 6.05 -0.81
CA ALA A 58 -1.01 5.17 -1.28
C ALA A 58 -1.01 3.81 -0.55
N LYS A 59 0.16 3.19 -0.34
CA LYS A 59 0.26 1.91 0.37
C LYS A 59 -0.10 2.03 1.84
N HIS A 60 0.28 3.14 2.48
CA HIS A 60 -0.10 3.40 3.87
C HIS A 60 -1.62 3.58 4.04
N GLU A 61 -2.25 4.31 3.12
CA GLU A 61 -3.71 4.53 3.12
C GLU A 61 -4.49 3.24 2.84
N THR A 62 -4.11 2.46 1.82
CA THR A 62 -4.78 1.20 1.49
C THR A 62 -4.64 0.17 2.62
N ALA A 63 -3.47 0.08 3.26
CA ALA A 63 -3.26 -0.83 4.38
C ALA A 63 -4.21 -0.52 5.56
N LYS A 64 -4.40 0.78 5.89
CA LYS A 64 -5.34 1.22 6.94
C LYS A 64 -6.79 0.91 6.60
N ARG A 65 -7.18 1.08 5.34
CA ARG A 65 -8.55 0.83 4.87
C ARG A 65 -8.87 -0.66 4.81
N GLU A 66 -7.97 -1.46 4.25
CA GLU A 66 -8.28 -2.84 3.88
C GLU A 66 -8.17 -3.80 5.05
N LYS A 67 -7.21 -3.58 5.97
CA LYS A 67 -6.99 -4.43 7.17
C LYS A 67 -7.02 -5.93 6.83
N ARG A 68 -6.37 -6.33 5.72
CA ARG A 68 -6.52 -7.67 5.10
C ARG A 68 -6.29 -8.83 6.08
N LEU A 69 -5.23 -8.75 6.89
CA LEU A 69 -4.92 -9.78 7.89
C LEU A 69 -6.04 -9.91 8.94
N LEU A 70 -6.49 -8.79 9.49
CA LEU A 70 -7.60 -8.76 10.45
C LEU A 70 -8.89 -9.31 9.83
N LYS A 71 -9.20 -8.95 8.58
CA LYS A 71 -10.37 -9.49 7.85
C LYS A 71 -10.25 -10.99 7.57
N ALA A 72 -9.04 -11.49 7.33
CA ALA A 72 -8.75 -12.91 7.17
C ALA A 72 -8.73 -13.68 8.51
N GLY A 73 -8.94 -13.00 9.64
CA GLY A 73 -8.99 -13.61 10.97
C GLY A 73 -7.62 -13.73 11.65
N TYR A 74 -6.59 -13.04 11.17
CA TYR A 74 -5.26 -13.01 11.76
C TYR A 74 -5.02 -11.69 12.50
N GLY A 75 -4.48 -11.78 13.71
CA GLY A 75 -4.14 -10.64 14.56
C GLY A 75 -3.00 -10.96 15.50
N THR A 76 -2.85 -10.15 16.54
CA THR A 76 -1.85 -10.33 17.59
C THR A 76 -2.53 -10.45 18.95
N LYS A 77 -1.94 -11.22 19.88
CA LYS A 77 -2.43 -11.37 21.26
C LYS A 77 -1.30 -11.01 22.22
N LYS A 78 -1.57 -10.16 23.21
CA LYS A 78 -0.59 -9.79 24.25
C LYS A 78 -0.04 -11.06 24.91
N GLY A 79 1.29 -11.15 25.07
CA GLY A 79 1.97 -12.30 25.64
C GLY A 79 2.16 -13.50 24.70
N LYS A 80 1.75 -13.40 23.43
CA LYS A 80 2.05 -14.41 22.40
C LYS A 80 2.83 -13.78 21.25
N PHE A 81 4.02 -14.31 20.97
CA PHE A 81 4.85 -13.88 19.86
C PHE A 81 4.29 -14.40 18.52
N GLY A 82 4.39 -13.60 17.46
CA GLY A 82 3.91 -13.95 16.12
C GLY A 82 2.44 -13.62 15.85
N TYR A 83 1.89 -14.20 14.78
CA TYR A 83 0.50 -14.03 14.38
C TYR A 83 -0.39 -15.09 15.06
N VAL A 84 -1.59 -14.69 15.46
CA VAL A 84 -2.59 -15.58 16.05
C VAL A 84 -3.86 -15.52 15.22
N LYS A 85 -4.44 -16.69 14.91
CA LYS A 85 -5.76 -16.78 14.28
C LYS A 85 -6.82 -16.48 15.35
N VAL A 86 -7.43 -15.30 15.29
CA VAL A 86 -8.39 -14.78 16.29
C VAL A 86 -9.83 -15.22 16.00
N GLY A 87 -10.04 -15.86 14.86
CA GLY A 87 -11.34 -16.39 14.42
C GLY A 87 -11.67 -15.91 13.01
N THR A 88 -12.07 -16.83 12.15
CA THR A 88 -12.61 -16.49 10.83
C THR A 88 -14.06 -16.06 11.01
N LYS A 89 -14.48 -14.93 10.42
CA LYS A 89 -15.93 -14.63 10.32
C LYS A 89 -16.58 -15.82 9.59
N HIS A 90 -17.33 -16.64 10.31
CA HIS A 90 -18.14 -17.69 9.71
C HIS A 90 -19.23 -16.98 8.90
N HIS A 91 -19.01 -16.81 7.61
CA HIS A 91 -20.09 -16.51 6.69
C HIS A 91 -20.98 -17.75 6.69
N ARG A 92 -22.07 -17.72 7.49
CA ARG A 92 -23.12 -18.74 7.40
C ARG A 92 -23.56 -18.74 5.94
N ARG A 93 -23.28 -19.83 5.22
CA ARG A 93 -23.82 -20.04 3.89
C ARG A 93 -25.33 -20.05 4.08
N HIS A 94 -26.01 -18.98 3.66
CA HIS A 94 -27.47 -19.01 3.58
C HIS A 94 -27.80 -20.01 2.45
N HIS A 95 -27.99 -21.27 2.82
CA HIS A 95 -28.68 -22.20 1.93
C HIS A 95 -30.08 -21.59 1.72
N LYS A 96 -30.35 -21.07 0.51
CA LYS A 96 -31.72 -20.76 0.09
C LYS A 96 -32.49 -22.08 0.20
N SER A 97 -33.36 -22.21 1.19
CA SER A 97 -34.27 -23.34 1.24
C SER A 97 -35.24 -23.21 0.07
N SER A 98 -35.15 -24.12 -0.89
CA SER A 98 -36.18 -24.25 -1.92
C SER A 98 -37.42 -24.82 -1.23
N LYS A 99 -38.43 -23.98 -0.97
CA LYS A 99 -39.77 -24.46 -0.56
C LYS A 99 -40.36 -25.27 -1.72
N LYS A 100 -40.21 -26.60 -1.70
CA LYS A 100 -40.97 -27.50 -2.56
C LYS A 100 -42.44 -27.45 -2.12
N HIS A 101 -43.28 -26.78 -2.90
CA HIS A 101 -44.72 -26.78 -2.71
C HIS A 101 -45.29 -28.09 -3.26
N SER A 102 -45.54 -29.08 -2.40
CA SER A 102 -46.26 -30.29 -2.80
C SER A 102 -47.74 -29.95 -2.95
N ARG A 103 -48.24 -29.91 -4.20
CA ARG A 103 -49.68 -29.85 -4.47
C ARG A 103 -50.28 -31.23 -4.19
N ARG A 104 -50.97 -31.39 -3.06
CA ARG A 104 -51.92 -32.50 -2.84
C ARG A 104 -53.17 -32.16 -3.67
N ARG A 105 -53.50 -32.98 -4.66
CA ARG A 105 -54.84 -33.00 -5.27
C ARG A 105 -55.56 -34.24 -4.69
N HIS A 106 -56.71 -33.96 -4.09
CA HIS A 106 -57.72 -34.94 -3.69
C HIS A 106 -58.41 -35.52 -4.92
#